data_AF-A0A7W0VBG2-F1
#
_entry.id   AF-A0A7W0VBG2-F1
#
_cell.length_a   1.000
_cell.length_b   1.000
_cell.length_c   1.000
_cell.angle_alpha   90.00
_cell.angle_beta   90.00
_cell.angle_gamma   90.00
#
_symmetry.space_group_name_H-M   'P 1'
#
loop_
_entity.id
_entity.type
_entity.pdbx_description
1 polymer ?
#
loop_
_entity_poly.entity_id
_entity_poly.type
_entity_poly.pdbx_seq_one_letter_code
_entity_poly.pdbx_strand_id
1 'polypeptide(L)'
;MGSRFAPTYPRMRLALLIAATLAVVPACEVDCFDDGPLEQAYLDGETAAELENAAVYDEAYAMARALTRADGEREGDLAGYSDGYNAGYHSRDGYGAGYSAAFDLGAYDGSRDVTACDLGRSDGSSEGDAAGHGAGYDAAWSQGWSAGYEEGVSEAQAWCSSSGLAPAASAPADEEEPSNSADSEDLRECRARGYGLMVDLTARSRGLTAGKRDNPEFQAGYRAAYPVAFARGEPVGVDDGYQAGWSAGYAAGYGTGFAAIYDGCYDDAYPEGYDDGFDRGWSSGWADGWSDGWSEGYDDVVCTG
;
A
#
# COMPACT_ATOMS: atom_id res chain seq x y z
N MET A 1 48.21 12.37 18.43
CA MET A 1 47.36 12.89 19.53
C MET A 1 46.02 13.25 18.91
N GLY A 2 44.89 12.95 19.56
CA GLY A 2 43.58 12.87 18.87
C GLY A 2 43.41 11.50 18.19
N SER A 3 42.48 10.57 18.47
CA SER A 3 41.35 10.46 19.42
C SER A 3 40.19 11.46 19.24
N ARG A 4 38.91 11.10 19.04
CA ARG A 4 38.15 9.85 18.73
C ARG A 4 37.01 10.29 17.74
N PHE A 5 35.88 9.62 17.43
CA PHE A 5 35.12 8.43 17.87
C PHE A 5 34.28 7.90 16.68
N ALA A 6 33.74 6.68 16.78
CA ALA A 6 32.52 6.25 16.09
C ALA A 6 31.72 5.33 17.05
N PRO A 7 30.38 5.43 17.15
CA PRO A 7 29.61 4.74 18.19
C PRO A 7 29.34 3.27 17.85
N THR A 8 29.59 2.38 18.82
CA THR A 8 29.15 0.99 18.78
C THR A 8 27.79 0.83 19.46
N TYR A 9 26.76 0.39 18.74
CA TYR A 9 25.49 0.00 19.35
C TYR A 9 25.62 -1.32 20.14
N PRO A 10 24.94 -1.46 21.30
CA PRO A 10 25.09 -2.61 22.17
C PRO A 10 24.36 -3.85 21.63
N ARG A 11 24.93 -5.04 21.87
CA ARG A 11 24.27 -6.33 21.63
C ARG A 11 23.36 -6.67 22.81
N MET A 12 22.05 -6.69 22.61
CA MET A 12 21.16 -7.46 23.49
C MET A 12 21.19 -8.94 23.12
N ARG A 13 21.21 -9.80 24.14
CA ARG A 13 21.07 -11.27 24.04
C ARG A 13 20.20 -11.76 25.20
N LEU A 14 18.99 -12.21 24.89
CA LEU A 14 18.14 -13.04 25.73
C LEU A 14 17.29 -13.84 24.72
N ALA A 15 17.64 -15.10 24.43
CA ALA A 15 17.22 -16.30 25.15
C ALA A 15 15.75 -16.63 24.84
N LEU A 16 15.31 -17.86 24.56
CA LEU A 16 15.86 -19.18 24.26
C LEU A 16 14.59 -20.08 24.26
N LEU A 17 14.56 -21.20 23.53
CA LEU A 17 13.42 -22.15 23.49
C LEU A 17 12.18 -21.61 22.73
N ILE A 18 11.35 -22.43 22.08
CA ILE A 18 11.39 -23.89 21.85
C ILE A 18 11.59 -24.17 20.35
N ALA A 19 12.35 -25.21 20.01
CA ALA A 19 12.51 -25.65 18.64
C ALA A 19 11.39 -26.64 18.23
N ALA A 20 10.43 -26.17 17.44
CA ALA A 20 9.56 -27.03 16.64
C ALA A 20 10.19 -27.24 15.25
N THR A 21 11.21 -28.10 15.17
CA THR A 21 11.77 -28.51 13.87
C THR A 21 10.78 -29.42 13.17
N LEU A 22 9.83 -28.81 12.45
CA LEU A 22 9.11 -29.46 11.36
C LEU A 22 10.15 -29.95 10.35
N ALA A 23 10.50 -31.23 10.45
CA ALA A 23 11.27 -31.92 9.45
C ALA A 23 10.38 -32.08 8.23
N VAL A 24 10.33 -31.05 7.39
CA VAL A 24 9.85 -31.15 6.01
C VAL A 24 10.79 -32.13 5.33
N VAL A 25 10.40 -33.40 5.35
CA VAL A 25 11.04 -34.44 4.56
C VAL A 25 10.90 -33.98 3.11
N PRO A 26 11.99 -33.79 2.35
CA PRO A 26 11.85 -33.50 0.94
C PRO A 26 11.09 -34.68 0.31
N ALA A 27 9.91 -34.39 -0.25
CA ALA A 27 9.29 -35.33 -1.17
C ALA A 27 10.34 -35.67 -2.23
N CYS A 28 10.54 -36.97 -2.51
CA CYS A 28 11.65 -37.42 -3.33
C CYS A 28 11.61 -36.74 -4.70
N GLU A 29 12.49 -35.76 -4.90
CA GLU A 29 12.60 -35.05 -6.16
C GLU A 29 13.06 -36.05 -7.22
N VAL A 30 12.33 -36.13 -8.34
CA VAL A 30 12.68 -37.04 -9.44
C VAL A 30 14.09 -36.70 -9.90
N ASP A 31 15.02 -37.64 -9.76
CA ASP A 31 16.41 -37.48 -10.19
C ASP A 31 16.49 -37.71 -11.70
N CYS A 32 16.78 -36.66 -12.45
CA CYS A 32 16.81 -36.68 -13.91
C CYS A 32 18.22 -36.92 -14.48
N PHE A 33 19.21 -37.25 -13.65
CA PHE A 33 20.60 -37.50 -14.05
C PHE A 33 21.02 -38.92 -13.68
N ASP A 34 20.30 -39.90 -14.25
CA ASP A 34 20.34 -41.32 -13.88
C ASP A 34 21.28 -42.19 -14.74
N ASP A 35 22.13 -41.59 -15.60
CA ASP A 35 22.86 -42.28 -16.69
C ASP A 35 21.90 -43.09 -17.61
N GLY A 36 20.61 -42.69 -17.68
CA GLY A 36 19.52 -43.57 -18.05
C GLY A 36 18.33 -42.92 -18.77
N PRO A 37 17.13 -43.53 -18.71
CA PRO A 37 15.95 -43.05 -19.45
C PRO A 37 15.43 -41.69 -18.98
N LEU A 38 15.67 -41.29 -17.72
CA LEU A 38 15.24 -39.98 -17.22
C LEU A 38 16.16 -38.89 -17.75
N GLU A 39 17.47 -39.13 -17.82
CA GLU A 39 18.45 -38.24 -18.43
C GLU A 39 18.24 -38.10 -19.94
N GLN A 40 17.98 -39.20 -20.66
CA GLN A 40 17.61 -39.10 -22.08
C GLN A 40 16.29 -38.33 -22.29
N ALA A 41 15.30 -38.50 -21.39
CA ALA A 41 14.06 -37.73 -21.47
C ALA A 41 14.29 -36.23 -21.22
N TYR A 42 15.20 -35.88 -20.30
CA TYR A 42 15.65 -34.51 -20.05
C TYR A 42 16.36 -33.90 -21.27
N LEU A 43 17.34 -34.60 -21.87
CA LEU A 43 18.08 -34.15 -23.06
C LEU A 43 17.19 -34.03 -24.31
N ASP A 44 16.20 -34.92 -24.46
CA ASP A 44 15.13 -34.78 -25.47
C ASP A 44 14.33 -33.48 -25.27
N GLY A 45 14.11 -33.08 -24.01
CA GLY A 45 13.42 -31.84 -23.64
C GLY A 45 14.22 -30.60 -24.01
N GLU A 46 15.50 -30.56 -23.67
CA GLU A 46 16.42 -29.48 -24.08
C GLU A 46 16.47 -29.35 -25.62
N THR A 47 16.64 -30.47 -26.33
CA THR A 47 16.68 -30.51 -27.80
C THR A 47 15.37 -30.04 -28.42
N ALA A 48 14.22 -30.39 -27.84
CA ALA A 48 12.92 -29.92 -28.31
C ALA A 48 12.75 -28.41 -28.11
N ALA A 49 13.18 -27.86 -26.98
CA ALA A 49 13.15 -26.43 -26.72
C ALA A 49 14.06 -25.65 -27.69
N GLU A 50 15.29 -26.12 -27.97
CA GLU A 50 16.18 -25.48 -28.94
C GLU A 50 15.57 -25.43 -30.35
N LEU A 51 14.94 -26.52 -30.80
CA LEU A 51 14.28 -26.60 -32.10
C LEU A 51 13.05 -25.68 -32.17
N GLU A 52 12.23 -25.61 -31.11
CA GLU A 52 11.09 -24.70 -31.03
C GLU A 52 11.54 -23.23 -31.01
N ASN A 53 12.54 -22.89 -30.20
CA ASN A 53 13.15 -21.55 -30.15
C ASN A 53 13.63 -21.09 -31.53
N ALA A 54 14.32 -21.96 -32.26
CA ALA A 54 14.80 -21.66 -33.61
C ALA A 54 13.62 -21.44 -34.59
N ALA A 55 12.63 -22.33 -34.60
CA ALA A 55 11.45 -22.21 -35.47
C ALA A 55 10.63 -20.94 -35.17
N VAL A 56 10.43 -20.61 -33.89
CA VAL A 56 9.71 -19.40 -33.43
C VAL A 56 10.48 -18.12 -33.77
N TYR A 57 11.82 -18.14 -33.69
CA TYR A 57 12.66 -17.04 -34.15
C TYR A 57 12.57 -16.85 -35.68
N ASP A 58 12.67 -17.93 -36.46
CA ASP A 58 12.66 -17.86 -37.93
C ASP A 58 11.28 -17.48 -38.49
N GLU A 59 10.17 -17.96 -37.91
CA GLU A 59 8.82 -17.51 -38.24
C GLU A 59 8.69 -16.00 -37.99
N ALA A 60 9.09 -15.54 -36.80
CA ALA A 60 9.03 -14.14 -36.40
C ALA A 60 9.91 -13.24 -37.26
N TYR A 61 11.11 -13.70 -37.62
CA TYR A 61 11.99 -13.03 -38.55
C TYR A 61 11.36 -12.92 -39.94
N ALA A 62 10.80 -14.01 -40.48
CA ALA A 62 10.10 -14.02 -41.76
C ALA A 62 8.88 -13.09 -41.78
N MET A 63 8.06 -13.08 -40.72
CA MET A 63 6.94 -12.14 -40.56
C MET A 63 7.42 -10.68 -40.61
N ALA A 64 8.45 -10.32 -39.84
CA ALA A 64 8.98 -8.97 -39.82
C ALA A 64 9.70 -8.57 -41.13
N ARG A 65 10.28 -9.54 -41.84
CA ARG A 65 10.82 -9.40 -43.20
C ARG A 65 9.74 -9.20 -44.27
N ALA A 66 8.49 -9.57 -43.99
CA ALA A 66 7.34 -9.36 -44.87
C ALA A 66 6.59 -8.04 -44.61
N LEU A 67 6.93 -7.29 -43.55
CA LEU A 67 6.36 -5.97 -43.27
C LEU A 67 6.64 -4.99 -44.42
N THR A 68 5.64 -4.16 -44.73
CA THR A 68 5.73 -3.17 -45.78
C THR A 68 6.36 -1.87 -45.28
N ARG A 69 6.75 -1.01 -46.24
CA ARG A 69 7.09 0.38 -45.96
C ARG A 69 5.99 1.12 -45.18
N ALA A 70 4.72 0.91 -45.53
CA ALA A 70 3.60 1.57 -44.85
C ALA A 70 3.44 1.11 -43.39
N ASP A 71 3.90 -0.09 -43.04
CA ASP A 71 3.94 -0.56 -41.65
C ASP A 71 5.06 0.15 -40.88
N GLY A 72 6.22 0.34 -41.51
CA GLY A 72 7.29 1.19 -41.01
C GLY A 72 6.87 2.65 -40.81
N GLU A 73 6.12 3.23 -41.75
CA GLU A 73 5.60 4.60 -41.64
C GLU A 73 4.64 4.76 -40.45
N ARG A 74 3.75 3.78 -40.19
CA ARG A 74 2.83 3.83 -39.03
C ARG A 74 3.56 3.62 -37.70
N GLU A 75 4.51 2.69 -37.65
CA GLU A 75 5.29 2.44 -36.42
C GLU A 75 6.25 3.59 -36.12
N GLY A 76 6.84 4.19 -37.15
CA GLY A 76 7.67 5.39 -37.04
C GLY A 76 6.87 6.61 -36.59
N ASP A 77 5.65 6.82 -37.10
CA ASP A 77 4.80 7.93 -36.64
C ASP A 77 4.38 7.78 -35.17
N LEU A 78 3.98 6.57 -34.76
CA LEU A 78 3.62 6.28 -33.37
C LEU A 78 4.81 6.44 -32.41
N ALA A 79 5.95 5.81 -32.73
CA ALA A 79 7.15 5.88 -31.89
C ALA A 79 7.70 7.31 -31.84
N GLY A 80 7.80 7.99 -32.99
CA GLY A 80 8.27 9.37 -33.07
C GLY A 80 7.40 10.31 -32.25
N TYR A 81 6.07 10.24 -32.38
CA TYR A 81 5.16 11.08 -31.61
C TYR A 81 5.26 10.82 -30.10
N SER A 82 5.35 9.55 -29.69
CA SER A 82 5.55 9.15 -28.29
C SER A 82 6.87 9.69 -27.73
N ASP A 83 7.98 9.47 -28.44
CA ASP A 83 9.31 9.89 -28.00
C ASP A 83 9.43 11.42 -27.96
N GLY A 84 8.85 12.11 -28.94
CA GLY A 84 8.75 13.58 -28.97
C GLY A 84 7.93 14.12 -27.80
N TYR A 85 6.73 13.58 -27.57
CA TYR A 85 5.88 13.98 -26.45
C TYR A 85 6.60 13.79 -25.10
N ASN A 86 7.21 12.64 -24.87
CA ASN A 86 7.96 12.37 -23.63
C ASN A 86 9.17 13.32 -23.48
N ALA A 87 9.90 13.59 -24.58
CA ALA A 87 11.01 14.54 -24.57
C ALA A 87 10.56 15.97 -24.24
N GLY A 88 9.41 16.41 -24.78
CA GLY A 88 8.80 17.71 -24.47
C GLY A 88 8.30 17.81 -23.03
N TYR A 89 7.58 16.78 -22.55
CA TYR A 89 7.01 16.72 -21.21
C TYR A 89 8.07 16.75 -20.11
N HIS A 90 9.16 16.01 -20.32
CA HIS A 90 10.34 16.00 -19.43
C HIS A 90 11.42 17.01 -19.82
N SER A 91 11.13 17.93 -20.76
CA SER A 91 12.07 18.99 -21.14
C SER A 91 12.27 20.00 -20.00
N ARG A 92 13.24 20.90 -20.21
CA ARG A 92 13.44 22.07 -19.35
C ARG A 92 12.16 22.91 -19.18
N ASP A 93 11.40 23.04 -20.26
CA ASP A 93 10.31 24.02 -20.38
C ASP A 93 8.91 23.38 -20.20
N GLY A 94 8.84 22.05 -20.07
CA GLY A 94 7.65 21.27 -19.74
C GLY A 94 7.38 21.18 -18.22
N TYR A 95 7.18 19.96 -17.71
CA TYR A 95 6.70 19.73 -16.33
C TYR A 95 7.56 20.40 -15.24
N GLY A 96 8.89 20.38 -15.40
CA GLY A 96 9.80 21.01 -14.43
C GLY A 96 9.64 22.53 -14.35
N ALA A 97 9.42 23.21 -15.48
CA ALA A 97 9.19 24.65 -15.52
C ALA A 97 7.79 25.00 -14.98
N GLY A 98 6.76 24.28 -15.40
CA GLY A 98 5.39 24.48 -14.90
C GLY A 98 5.32 24.35 -13.37
N TYR A 99 5.89 23.26 -12.83
CA TYR A 99 5.93 23.02 -11.39
C TYR A 99 6.67 24.13 -10.64
N SER A 100 7.87 24.50 -11.12
CA SER A 100 8.69 25.52 -10.45
C SER A 100 8.06 26.91 -10.51
N ALA A 101 7.38 27.27 -11.61
CA ALA A 101 6.71 28.55 -11.76
C ALA A 101 5.45 28.70 -10.88
N ALA A 102 4.78 27.58 -10.58
CA ALA A 102 3.55 27.56 -9.80
C ALA A 102 3.75 27.34 -8.30
N PHE A 103 4.85 26.69 -7.90
CA PHE A 103 5.11 26.33 -6.50
C PHE A 103 5.21 27.55 -5.57
N ASP A 104 5.99 28.56 -5.94
CA ASP A 104 6.15 29.78 -5.13
C ASP A 104 4.83 30.56 -4.99
N LEU A 105 3.99 30.56 -6.03
CA LEU A 105 2.66 31.17 -6.01
C LEU A 105 1.71 30.39 -5.10
N GLY A 106 1.68 29.06 -5.23
CA GLY A 106 0.91 28.18 -4.34
C GLY A 106 1.30 28.38 -2.88
N ALA A 107 2.59 28.40 -2.57
CA ALA A 107 3.09 28.61 -1.20
C ALA A 107 2.74 30.01 -0.65
N TYR A 108 2.75 31.04 -1.50
CA TYR A 108 2.30 32.39 -1.14
C TYR A 108 0.78 32.46 -0.85
N ASP A 109 -0.04 31.78 -1.65
CA ASP A 109 -1.50 31.75 -1.46
C ASP A 109 -1.89 30.88 -0.25
N GLY A 110 -1.26 29.71 -0.08
CA GLY A 110 -1.48 28.82 1.06
C GLY A 110 -1.05 29.45 2.38
N SER A 111 0.07 30.19 2.40
CA SER A 111 0.50 30.97 3.59
C SER A 111 -0.35 32.22 3.86
N ARG A 112 -1.49 32.36 3.17
CA ARG A 112 -2.50 33.41 3.33
C ARG A 112 -3.91 32.86 3.46
N ASP A 113 -4.08 31.54 3.51
CA ASP A 113 -5.36 30.94 3.82
C ASP A 113 -5.68 31.18 5.30
N VAL A 114 -6.65 32.06 5.54
CA VAL A 114 -7.09 32.43 6.89
C VAL A 114 -7.77 31.27 7.63
N THR A 115 -8.24 30.23 6.92
CA THR A 115 -8.92 29.09 7.53
C THR A 115 -7.97 28.17 8.30
N ALA A 116 -6.66 28.19 8.00
CA ALA A 116 -5.66 27.39 8.70
C ALA A 116 -5.68 27.62 10.23
N CYS A 117 -5.88 28.87 10.66
CA CYS A 117 -5.93 29.24 12.08
C CYS A 117 -7.28 28.93 12.75
N ASP A 118 -8.38 28.94 11.98
CA ASP A 118 -9.70 28.55 12.48
C ASP A 118 -9.80 27.03 12.69
N LEU A 119 -9.14 26.23 11.85
CA LEU A 119 -9.04 24.77 12.04
C LEU A 119 -8.30 24.40 13.32
N GLY A 120 -7.13 24.99 13.60
CA GLY A 120 -6.36 24.68 14.82
C GLY A 120 -7.15 24.92 16.12
N ARG A 121 -7.97 25.98 16.17
CA ARG A 121 -8.91 26.22 17.28
C ARG A 121 -10.06 25.21 17.29
N SER A 122 -10.61 24.86 16.13
CA SER A 122 -11.71 23.88 16.00
C SER A 122 -11.29 22.48 16.46
N ASP A 123 -10.09 22.05 16.11
CA ASP A 123 -9.55 20.74 16.49
C ASP A 123 -9.27 20.70 17.99
N GLY A 124 -8.62 21.73 18.55
CA GLY A 124 -8.44 21.89 20.00
C GLY A 124 -9.78 21.84 20.75
N SER A 125 -10.79 22.57 20.31
CA SER A 125 -12.11 22.58 20.96
C SER A 125 -12.97 21.34 20.74
N SER A 126 -12.56 20.44 19.84
CA SER A 126 -13.16 19.12 19.64
C SER A 126 -12.47 18.07 20.52
N GLU A 127 -11.14 18.08 20.59
CA GLU A 127 -10.37 17.20 21.48
C GLU A 127 -10.58 17.54 22.96
N GLY A 128 -10.65 18.84 23.29
CA GLY A 128 -10.98 19.33 24.62
C GLY A 128 -12.36 18.87 25.09
N ASP A 129 -13.39 19.00 24.25
CA ASP A 129 -14.77 18.58 24.58
C ASP A 129 -14.84 17.06 24.84
N ALA A 130 -14.17 16.25 24.02
CA ALA A 130 -14.07 14.80 24.23
C ALA A 130 -13.29 14.42 25.51
N ALA A 131 -12.16 15.08 25.78
CA ALA A 131 -11.33 14.83 26.95
C ALA A 131 -12.02 15.29 28.25
N GLY A 132 -12.70 16.43 28.20
CA GLY A 132 -13.53 16.95 29.29
C GLY A 132 -14.69 16.01 29.60
N HIS A 133 -15.39 15.51 28.57
CA HIS A 133 -16.53 14.60 28.75
C HIS A 133 -16.11 13.34 29.52
N GLY A 134 -15.08 12.64 29.06
CA GLY A 134 -14.56 11.45 29.75
C GLY A 134 -14.12 11.74 31.18
N ALA A 135 -13.39 12.84 31.41
CA ALA A 135 -12.91 13.21 32.74
C ALA A 135 -14.05 13.59 33.72
N GLY A 136 -15.08 14.29 33.24
CA GLY A 136 -16.27 14.62 34.01
C GLY A 136 -17.11 13.39 34.33
N TYR A 137 -17.27 12.49 33.36
CA TYR A 137 -17.99 11.23 33.49
C TYR A 137 -17.36 10.32 34.54
N ASP A 138 -16.05 10.03 34.43
CA ASP A 138 -15.31 9.22 35.40
C ASP A 138 -15.39 9.81 36.82
N ALA A 139 -15.30 11.13 36.95
CA ALA A 139 -15.40 11.83 38.23
C ALA A 139 -16.80 11.71 38.85
N ALA A 140 -17.87 11.83 38.05
CA ALA A 140 -19.24 11.80 38.53
C ALA A 140 -19.79 10.38 38.76
N TRP A 141 -19.41 9.41 37.92
CA TRP A 141 -19.92 8.03 37.92
C TRP A 141 -19.90 7.39 39.30
N SER A 142 -18.74 7.40 39.96
CA SER A 142 -18.57 6.77 41.27
C SER A 142 -19.42 7.42 42.37
N GLN A 143 -19.73 8.70 42.25
CA GLN A 143 -20.57 9.46 43.20
C GLN A 143 -22.06 9.21 42.93
N GLY A 144 -22.47 9.22 41.66
CA GLY A 144 -23.81 8.82 41.24
C GLY A 144 -24.12 7.40 41.69
N TRP A 145 -23.26 6.44 41.35
CA TRP A 145 -23.41 5.03 41.73
C TRP A 145 -23.51 4.84 43.24
N SER A 146 -22.67 5.51 44.04
CA SER A 146 -22.75 5.43 45.50
C SER A 146 -24.09 5.97 46.04
N ALA A 147 -24.58 7.09 45.50
CA ALA A 147 -25.86 7.67 45.90
C ALA A 147 -27.06 6.80 45.49
N GLY A 148 -27.07 6.29 44.25
CA GLY A 148 -28.09 5.38 43.74
C GLY A 148 -28.14 4.06 44.51
N TYR A 149 -26.97 3.50 44.85
CA TYR A 149 -26.87 2.28 45.65
C TYR A 149 -27.33 2.47 47.10
N GLU A 150 -27.01 3.60 47.76
CA GLU A 150 -27.53 3.91 49.09
C GLU A 150 -29.07 4.06 49.11
N GLU A 151 -29.64 4.65 48.06
CA GLU A 151 -31.09 4.80 47.88
C GLU A 151 -31.76 3.45 47.54
N GLY A 152 -31.23 2.70 46.56
CA GLY A 152 -31.70 1.37 46.17
C GLY A 152 -31.62 0.35 47.29
N VAL A 153 -30.54 0.33 48.10
CA VAL A 153 -30.44 -0.53 49.30
C VAL A 153 -31.49 -0.16 50.35
N SER A 154 -31.83 1.11 50.48
CA SER A 154 -32.86 1.58 51.41
C SER A 154 -34.26 1.08 51.02
N GLU A 155 -34.56 0.94 49.73
CA GLU A 155 -35.82 0.35 49.25
C GLU A 155 -35.78 -1.19 49.20
N ALA A 156 -34.71 -1.78 48.64
CA ALA A 156 -34.59 -3.22 48.44
C ALA A 156 -34.54 -4.02 49.74
N GLN A 157 -34.05 -3.45 50.85
CA GLN A 157 -34.14 -4.10 52.17
C GLN A 157 -35.59 -4.36 52.61
N ALA A 158 -36.58 -3.61 52.10
CA ALA A 158 -38.00 -3.88 52.32
C ALA A 158 -38.54 -5.04 51.46
N TRP A 159 -37.83 -5.45 50.39
CA TRP A 159 -38.31 -6.41 49.39
C TRP A 159 -37.55 -7.75 49.40
N CYS A 160 -36.23 -7.72 49.59
CA CYS A 160 -35.34 -8.89 49.45
C CYS A 160 -35.48 -9.97 50.53
N SER A 161 -36.27 -9.75 51.58
CA SER A 161 -36.53 -10.74 52.64
C SER A 161 -37.43 -11.93 52.18
N SER A 162 -37.31 -12.36 50.91
CA SER A 162 -38.34 -13.14 50.20
C SER A 162 -37.88 -14.15 49.12
N SER A 163 -36.66 -14.05 48.53
CA SER A 163 -36.27 -14.69 47.24
C SER A 163 -34.82 -15.26 47.21
N GLY A 164 -34.38 -15.90 46.11
CA GLY A 164 -32.98 -16.38 45.93
C GLY A 164 -32.66 -17.31 44.73
N LEU A 165 -31.44 -17.89 44.74
CA LEU A 165 -30.78 -18.91 43.89
C LEU A 165 -29.94 -18.46 42.65
N ALA A 166 -28.87 -19.23 42.30
CA ALA A 166 -27.95 -19.02 41.14
C ALA A 166 -27.14 -20.29 40.65
N PRO A 167 -26.69 -20.42 39.36
CA PRO A 167 -25.88 -21.58 38.80
C PRO A 167 -24.72 -21.28 37.76
N ALA A 168 -23.96 -22.30 37.23
CA ALA A 168 -22.87 -22.17 36.17
C ALA A 168 -22.41 -23.50 35.40
N ALA A 169 -21.65 -23.45 34.26
CA ALA A 169 -21.05 -24.61 33.47
C ALA A 169 -19.99 -24.26 32.30
N SER A 170 -19.25 -25.23 31.66
CA SER A 170 -18.27 -25.04 30.49
C SER A 170 -17.62 -26.32 29.78
N ALA A 171 -17.08 -26.29 28.50
CA ALA A 171 -15.98 -27.17 27.83
C ALA A 171 -15.82 -27.18 26.22
N PRO A 172 -14.67 -27.62 25.54
CA PRO A 172 -14.38 -27.57 24.03
C PRO A 172 -13.50 -28.71 23.26
N ALA A 173 -13.18 -28.59 21.89
CA ALA A 173 -11.91 -29.00 21.07
C ALA A 173 -11.79 -30.08 19.84
N ASP A 174 -10.95 -29.78 18.77
CA ASP A 174 -9.95 -30.43 17.74
C ASP A 174 -10.16 -31.75 16.82
N GLU A 175 -9.41 -32.26 15.74
CA GLU A 175 -8.53 -31.91 14.49
C GLU A 175 -8.12 -33.14 13.49
N GLU A 176 -7.33 -33.01 12.33
CA GLU A 176 -6.44 -34.01 11.48
C GLU A 176 -6.49 -34.24 9.86
N GLU A 177 -5.49 -34.92 9.14
CA GLU A 177 -5.25 -35.03 7.60
C GLU A 177 -4.62 -36.34 6.78
N PRO A 178 -3.47 -36.46 5.96
CA PRO A 178 -3.37 -37.08 4.54
C PRO A 178 -2.16 -38.05 4.02
N SER A 179 -2.07 -38.59 2.72
CA SER A 179 -0.87 -39.31 2.04
C SER A 179 -0.79 -39.60 0.43
N ASN A 180 0.12 -40.48 -0.14
CA ASN A 180 0.87 -40.39 -1.50
C ASN A 180 1.35 -41.69 -2.32
N SER A 181 1.60 -41.67 -3.68
CA SER A 181 2.74 -42.30 -4.50
C SER A 181 2.68 -42.16 -6.10
N ALA A 182 3.74 -42.56 -6.88
CA ALA A 182 4.04 -42.14 -8.29
C ALA A 182 4.10 -43.22 -9.45
N ASP A 183 4.14 -42.78 -10.73
CA ASP A 183 3.90 -43.58 -11.97
C ASP A 183 4.62 -42.98 -13.25
N SER A 184 4.17 -43.25 -14.49
CA SER A 184 4.67 -42.73 -15.80
C SER A 184 4.81 -41.19 -15.94
N GLU A 185 4.41 -40.48 -14.91
CA GLU A 185 4.58 -39.06 -14.64
C GLU A 185 6.06 -38.61 -14.64
N ASP A 186 6.97 -39.44 -14.12
CA ASP A 186 8.38 -39.09 -13.89
C ASP A 186 9.17 -38.82 -15.20
N LEU A 187 8.94 -39.62 -16.24
CA LEU A 187 9.54 -39.40 -17.57
C LEU A 187 9.04 -38.11 -18.23
N ARG A 188 7.77 -37.73 -17.97
CA ARG A 188 7.17 -36.49 -18.44
C ARG A 188 7.75 -35.30 -17.67
N GLU A 189 7.95 -35.45 -16.36
CA GLU A 189 8.56 -34.45 -15.47
C GLU A 189 10.01 -34.16 -15.89
N CYS A 190 10.87 -35.16 -16.06
CA CYS A 190 12.26 -34.91 -16.49
C CYS A 190 12.36 -34.26 -17.88
N ARG A 191 11.52 -34.66 -18.85
CA ARG A 191 11.43 -33.96 -20.13
C ARG A 191 10.93 -32.52 -19.99
N ALA A 192 9.94 -32.27 -19.12
CA ALA A 192 9.43 -30.93 -18.86
C ALA A 192 10.47 -30.02 -18.20
N ARG A 193 11.34 -30.57 -17.35
CA ARG A 193 12.48 -29.84 -16.74
C ARG A 193 13.52 -29.42 -17.77
N GLY A 194 13.99 -30.35 -18.61
CA GLY A 194 14.95 -30.03 -19.67
C GLY A 194 14.41 -29.00 -20.66
N TYR A 195 13.16 -29.17 -21.10
CA TYR A 195 12.46 -28.19 -21.93
C TYR A 195 12.33 -26.82 -21.23
N GLY A 196 11.89 -26.82 -19.97
CA GLY A 196 11.64 -25.61 -19.18
C GLY A 196 12.88 -24.78 -18.85
N LEU A 197 14.07 -25.40 -18.82
CA LEU A 197 15.35 -24.72 -18.65
C LEU A 197 15.87 -24.07 -19.95
N MET A 198 15.48 -24.60 -21.11
CA MET A 198 16.01 -24.20 -22.42
C MET A 198 15.03 -23.36 -23.28
N VAL A 199 13.76 -23.25 -22.90
CA VAL A 199 12.75 -22.48 -23.66
C VAL A 199 13.00 -20.97 -23.60
N ASP A 200 13.27 -20.35 -24.76
CA ASP A 200 13.50 -18.92 -24.91
C ASP A 200 12.21 -18.18 -25.27
N LEU A 201 11.51 -17.71 -24.24
CA LEU A 201 10.31 -16.87 -24.38
C LEU A 201 10.59 -15.54 -25.12
N THR A 202 11.86 -15.16 -25.35
CA THR A 202 12.23 -14.00 -26.17
C THR A 202 12.46 -14.34 -27.65
N ALA A 203 12.48 -15.61 -28.07
CA ALA A 203 12.82 -16.01 -29.44
C ALA A 203 11.97 -15.26 -30.49
N ARG A 204 10.66 -15.15 -30.23
CA ARG A 204 9.71 -14.41 -31.09
C ARG A 204 10.00 -12.91 -31.15
N SER A 205 10.34 -12.27 -30.03
CA SER A 205 10.62 -10.83 -30.00
C SER A 205 12.01 -10.51 -30.59
N ARG A 206 13.00 -11.38 -30.38
CA ARG A 206 14.32 -11.31 -31.03
C ARG A 206 14.20 -11.47 -32.56
N GLY A 207 13.40 -12.44 -33.02
CA GLY A 207 13.11 -12.66 -34.45
C GLY A 207 12.42 -11.47 -35.10
N LEU A 208 11.32 -10.97 -34.51
CA LEU A 208 10.63 -9.76 -34.98
C LEU A 208 11.57 -8.55 -35.06
N THR A 209 12.40 -8.34 -34.03
CA THR A 209 13.33 -7.20 -33.95
C THR A 209 14.42 -7.29 -35.02
N ALA A 210 15.04 -8.46 -35.20
CA ALA A 210 16.03 -8.68 -36.25
C ALA A 210 15.42 -8.51 -37.65
N GLY A 211 14.23 -9.08 -37.90
CA GLY A 211 13.56 -8.95 -39.19
C GLY A 211 13.19 -7.50 -39.52
N LYS A 212 12.73 -6.73 -38.54
CA LYS A 212 12.45 -5.28 -38.67
C LYS A 212 13.70 -4.45 -38.91
N ARG A 213 14.80 -4.77 -38.23
CA ARG A 213 16.12 -4.11 -38.43
C ARG A 213 16.62 -4.32 -39.85
N ASP A 214 16.48 -5.53 -40.37
CA ASP A 214 17.09 -5.94 -41.64
C ASP A 214 16.19 -5.64 -42.85
N ASN A 215 14.88 -5.41 -42.65
CA ASN A 215 13.90 -5.09 -43.70
C ASN A 215 14.06 -3.64 -44.21
N PRO A 216 14.55 -3.41 -45.45
CA PRO A 216 14.87 -2.07 -45.94
C PRO A 216 13.63 -1.20 -46.20
N GLU A 217 12.50 -1.80 -46.58
CA GLU A 217 11.25 -1.06 -46.87
C GLU A 217 10.62 -0.54 -45.57
N PHE A 218 10.48 -1.41 -44.58
CA PHE A 218 10.05 -1.04 -43.23
C PHE A 218 10.98 0.04 -42.64
N GLN A 219 12.30 -0.15 -42.74
CA GLN A 219 13.29 0.83 -42.27
C GLN A 219 13.21 2.18 -43.01
N ALA A 220 12.97 2.19 -44.32
CA ALA A 220 12.78 3.43 -45.09
C ALA A 220 11.52 4.18 -44.65
N GLY A 221 10.42 3.46 -44.41
CA GLY A 221 9.19 4.02 -43.88
C GLY A 221 9.34 4.63 -42.48
N TYR A 222 9.93 3.86 -41.56
CA TYR A 222 10.17 4.29 -40.18
C TYR A 222 11.02 5.57 -40.14
N ARG A 223 12.13 5.59 -40.88
CA ARG A 223 13.04 6.75 -40.94
C ARG A 223 12.44 7.99 -41.58
N ALA A 224 11.42 7.84 -42.43
CA ALA A 224 10.69 8.95 -43.02
C ALA A 224 9.65 9.55 -42.06
N ALA A 225 8.91 8.71 -41.34
CA ALA A 225 7.84 9.15 -40.44
C ALA A 225 8.35 9.64 -39.07
N TYR A 226 9.27 8.91 -38.45
CA TYR A 226 9.74 9.16 -37.08
C TYR A 226 10.15 10.63 -36.79
N PRO A 227 11.05 11.28 -37.55
CA PRO A 227 11.47 12.64 -37.22
C PRO A 227 10.36 13.68 -37.42
N VAL A 228 9.40 13.44 -38.31
CA VAL A 228 8.24 14.31 -38.53
C VAL A 228 7.26 14.20 -37.38
N ALA A 229 7.05 12.98 -36.87
CA ALA A 229 6.18 12.73 -35.73
C ALA A 229 6.81 13.19 -34.40
N PHE A 230 8.12 13.06 -34.24
CA PHE A 230 8.87 13.60 -33.09
C PHE A 230 8.69 15.12 -32.97
N ALA A 231 8.95 15.86 -34.06
CA ALA A 231 8.75 17.31 -34.11
C ALA A 231 7.27 17.75 -33.94
N ARG A 232 6.32 16.81 -34.08
CA ARG A 232 4.88 17.02 -33.81
C ARG A 232 4.52 16.72 -32.35
N GLY A 233 5.17 15.74 -31.72
CA GLY A 233 4.95 15.37 -30.33
C GLY A 233 5.60 16.32 -29.33
N GLU A 234 6.83 16.77 -29.63
CA GLU A 234 7.62 17.67 -28.76
C GLU A 234 6.86 18.90 -28.24
N PRO A 235 6.24 19.76 -29.08
CA PRO A 235 5.52 20.94 -28.57
C PRO A 235 4.29 20.57 -27.73
N VAL A 236 3.56 19.50 -28.09
CA VAL A 236 2.41 19.02 -27.30
C VAL A 236 2.86 18.52 -25.93
N GLY A 237 3.99 17.80 -25.88
CA GLY A 237 4.61 17.38 -24.63
C GLY A 237 5.03 18.56 -23.76
N VAL A 238 5.61 19.62 -24.34
CA VAL A 238 5.96 20.84 -23.60
C VAL A 238 4.71 21.50 -23.00
N ASP A 239 3.66 21.70 -23.80
CA ASP A 239 2.43 22.37 -23.35
C ASP A 239 1.70 21.55 -22.27
N ASP A 240 1.40 20.26 -22.52
CA ASP A 240 0.74 19.38 -21.56
C ASP A 240 1.58 19.17 -20.29
N GLY A 241 2.91 19.06 -20.47
CA GLY A 241 3.88 19.00 -19.37
C GLY A 241 3.81 20.25 -18.50
N TYR A 242 3.87 21.44 -19.10
CA TYR A 242 3.80 22.70 -18.37
C TYR A 242 2.48 22.85 -17.60
N GLN A 243 1.33 22.49 -18.19
CA GLN A 243 0.02 22.58 -17.50
C GLN A 243 -0.10 21.57 -16.35
N ALA A 244 0.34 20.33 -16.54
CA ALA A 244 0.37 19.31 -15.49
C ALA A 244 1.33 19.70 -14.36
N GLY A 245 2.52 20.19 -14.72
CA GLY A 245 3.52 20.74 -13.81
C GLY A 245 2.96 21.90 -13.00
N TRP A 246 2.35 22.90 -13.64
CA TRP A 246 1.75 24.06 -12.99
C TRP A 246 0.70 23.65 -11.96
N SER A 247 -0.19 22.73 -12.34
CA SER A 247 -1.26 22.25 -11.46
C SER A 247 -0.71 21.53 -10.22
N ALA A 248 0.29 20.64 -10.41
CA ALA A 248 0.95 19.93 -9.32
C ALA A 248 1.81 20.85 -8.44
N GLY A 249 2.52 21.80 -9.04
CA GLY A 249 3.36 22.78 -8.36
C GLY A 249 2.54 23.71 -7.48
N TYR A 250 1.44 24.26 -8.01
CA TYR A 250 0.53 25.10 -7.22
C TYR A 250 -0.03 24.33 -6.02
N ALA A 251 -0.52 23.10 -6.21
CA ALA A 251 -1.09 22.30 -5.14
C ALA A 251 -0.05 21.93 -4.05
N ALA A 252 1.16 21.52 -4.44
CA ALA A 252 2.24 21.19 -3.51
C ALA A 252 2.76 22.43 -2.77
N GLY A 253 2.87 23.56 -3.47
CA GLY A 253 3.17 24.86 -2.88
C GLY A 253 2.12 25.25 -1.85
N TYR A 254 0.84 25.19 -2.22
CA TYR A 254 -0.29 25.53 -1.35
C TYR A 254 -0.29 24.70 -0.08
N GLY A 255 -0.17 23.38 -0.16
CA GLY A 255 -0.05 22.52 1.01
C GLY A 255 1.14 22.87 1.91
N THR A 256 2.28 23.24 1.32
CA THR A 256 3.48 23.67 2.06
C THR A 256 3.27 25.00 2.78
N GLY A 257 2.69 26.00 2.10
CA GLY A 257 2.41 27.33 2.67
C GLY A 257 1.30 27.30 3.71
N PHE A 258 0.26 26.50 3.47
CA PHE A 258 -0.84 26.26 4.40
C PHE A 258 -0.34 25.59 5.68
N ALA A 259 0.41 24.49 5.58
CA ALA A 259 0.96 23.79 6.74
C ALA A 259 1.83 24.70 7.61
N ALA A 260 2.68 25.54 7.00
CA ALA A 260 3.54 26.46 7.72
C ALA A 260 2.78 27.55 8.53
N ILE A 261 1.53 27.89 8.15
CA ILE A 261 0.65 28.76 8.93
C ILE A 261 -0.22 27.96 9.90
N TYR A 262 -0.70 26.79 9.48
CA TYR A 262 -1.47 25.87 10.32
C TYR A 262 -0.68 25.50 11.58
N ASP A 263 0.54 24.99 11.44
CA ASP A 263 1.39 24.57 12.57
C ASP A 263 1.60 25.72 13.56
N GLY A 264 1.91 26.93 13.05
CA GLY A 264 2.13 28.12 13.88
C GLY A 264 0.88 28.66 14.56
N CYS A 265 -0.28 28.60 13.89
CA CYS A 265 -1.56 28.97 14.49
C CYS A 265 -2.13 27.87 15.40
N TYR A 266 -1.76 26.61 15.19
CA TYR A 266 -2.14 25.49 16.04
C TYR A 266 -1.49 25.64 17.42
N ASP A 267 -0.18 25.85 17.48
CA ASP A 267 0.55 26.07 18.74
C ASP A 267 -0.04 27.24 19.58
N ASP A 268 -0.50 28.32 18.93
CA ASP A 268 -1.11 29.48 19.59
C ASP A 268 -2.62 29.29 19.94
N ALA A 269 -3.43 28.68 19.05
CA ALA A 269 -4.89 28.67 19.17
C ALA A 269 -5.52 27.33 19.59
N TYR A 270 -4.79 26.22 19.49
CA TYR A 270 -5.21 24.93 20.04
C TYR A 270 -5.43 24.99 21.56
N PRO A 271 -4.57 25.62 22.39
CA PRO A 271 -4.78 25.68 23.84
C PRO A 271 -6.04 26.45 24.23
N GLU A 272 -6.31 27.61 23.60
CA GLU A 272 -7.56 28.36 23.80
C GLU A 272 -8.79 27.48 23.45
N GLY A 273 -8.74 26.82 22.29
CA GLY A 273 -9.80 25.92 21.85
C GLY A 273 -10.00 24.76 22.82
N TYR A 274 -8.92 24.12 23.27
CA TYR A 274 -8.92 22.96 24.16
C TYR A 274 -9.53 23.28 25.51
N ASP A 275 -9.16 24.40 26.15
CA ASP A 275 -9.74 24.81 27.44
C ASP A 275 -11.25 25.13 27.30
N ASP A 276 -11.64 25.90 26.25
CA ASP A 276 -13.05 26.17 25.91
C ASP A 276 -13.84 24.89 25.55
N GLY A 277 -13.16 23.84 25.10
CA GLY A 277 -13.73 22.52 24.88
C GLY A 277 -13.90 21.75 26.18
N PHE A 278 -12.84 21.67 26.98
CA PHE A 278 -12.76 20.87 28.19
C PHE A 278 -13.80 21.30 29.23
N ASP A 279 -14.01 22.60 29.44
CA ASP A 279 -15.04 23.09 30.37
C ASP A 279 -16.47 22.71 29.93
N ARG A 280 -16.75 22.68 28.63
CA ARG A 280 -18.04 22.23 28.06
C ARG A 280 -18.21 20.72 28.20
N GLY A 281 -17.21 19.96 27.77
CA GLY A 281 -17.15 18.51 27.87
C GLY A 281 -17.34 18.04 29.30
N TRP A 282 -16.54 18.57 30.23
CA TRP A 282 -16.61 18.26 31.66
C TRP A 282 -18.01 18.49 32.24
N SER A 283 -18.64 19.61 31.87
CA SER A 283 -19.99 19.95 32.32
C SER A 283 -21.07 18.97 31.83
N SER A 284 -20.94 18.44 30.60
CA SER A 284 -21.84 17.39 30.09
C SER A 284 -21.52 16.04 30.71
N GLY A 285 -20.27 15.60 30.63
CA GLY A 285 -19.82 14.30 31.12
C GLY A 285 -20.12 14.10 32.61
N TRP A 286 -19.98 15.14 33.43
CA TRP A 286 -20.38 15.07 34.85
C TRP A 286 -21.88 14.83 35.02
N ALA A 287 -22.73 15.46 34.21
CA ALA A 287 -24.18 15.27 34.28
C ALA A 287 -24.58 13.85 33.82
N ASP A 288 -23.99 13.39 32.72
CA ASP A 288 -24.20 12.06 32.15
C ASP A 288 -23.73 10.96 33.13
N GLY A 289 -22.48 11.05 33.60
CA GLY A 289 -21.89 10.09 34.53
C GLY A 289 -22.58 10.05 35.90
N TRP A 290 -23.08 11.18 36.41
CA TRP A 290 -23.92 11.18 37.61
C TRP A 290 -25.23 10.42 37.37
N SER A 291 -25.90 10.69 36.24
CA SER A 291 -27.20 10.11 35.89
C SER A 291 -27.12 8.60 35.67
N ASP A 292 -26.18 8.16 34.84
CA ASP A 292 -25.99 6.75 34.50
C ASP A 292 -25.48 5.98 35.72
N GLY A 293 -24.52 6.57 36.45
CA GLY A 293 -24.02 6.02 37.71
C GLY A 293 -25.12 5.81 38.74
N TRP A 294 -25.96 6.84 39.02
CA TRP A 294 -27.09 6.71 39.96
C TRP A 294 -28.08 5.63 39.52
N SER A 295 -28.36 5.52 38.22
CA SER A 295 -29.27 4.51 37.68
C SER A 295 -28.74 3.08 37.88
N GLU A 296 -27.49 2.83 37.49
CA GLU A 296 -26.83 1.52 37.66
C GLU A 296 -26.61 1.17 39.15
N GLY A 297 -26.32 2.17 40.00
CA GLY A 297 -26.20 1.97 41.44
C GLY A 297 -27.51 1.56 42.09
N TYR A 298 -28.63 2.15 41.66
CA TYR A 298 -29.97 1.81 42.12
C TYR A 298 -30.43 0.43 41.62
N ASP A 299 -30.13 0.08 40.35
CA ASP A 299 -30.54 -1.18 39.73
C ASP A 299 -29.64 -2.40 40.09
N ASP A 300 -28.37 -2.22 40.47
CA ASP A 300 -27.48 -3.30 40.96
C ASP A 300 -27.96 -3.95 42.27
N VAL A 301 -28.95 -3.34 42.96
CA VAL A 301 -29.48 -3.82 44.24
C VAL A 301 -30.46 -4.99 44.07
N VAL A 302 -29.98 -6.07 43.46
CA VAL A 302 -30.75 -7.29 43.18
C VAL A 302 -30.85 -8.23 44.38
N CYS A 303 -32.07 -8.71 44.64
CA CYS A 303 -32.36 -9.67 45.71
C CYS A 303 -31.85 -11.09 45.39
N THR A 304 -30.58 -11.34 45.69
CA THR A 304 -29.98 -12.70 45.68
C THR A 304 -30.31 -13.50 46.95
N GLY A 305 -30.09 -14.82 46.90
CA GLY A 305 -30.32 -15.78 47.99
C GLY A 305 -30.07 -17.21 47.54
#